data_AF-A0A914HFD3-F1
#
_entry.id   AF-A0A914HFD3-F1
#
_cell.length_a   1.000
_cell.length_b   1.000
_cell.length_c   1.000
_cell.angle_alpha   90.00
_cell.angle_beta   90.00
_cell.angle_gamma   90.00
#
_symmetry.space_group_name_H-M   'P 1'
#
loop_
_entity.id
_entity.type
_entity.pdbx_description
1 polymer ?
#
loop_
_entity_poly.entity_id
_entity_poly.type
_entity_poly.pdbx_seq_one_letter_code
_entity_poly.pdbx_strand_id
1 'polypeptide(L)'
;MMQFNPNRFTSFPELLKFTTLLTTVLVMLSLGSAAIEPPGTTFVWITAVLALIVDCLCILALGFELEGALFKPDSTLGWPLIECVFSSFFAINYFISIWLCVNSKVFAIFNSSTAYSLAATFCLVAFVQYALNVIFYARIWSTEQRRQSNEINPSQLGYTNYGSP
;
A
#
# COMPACT_ATOMS: atom_id res chain seq x y z
N MET A 1 9.02 15.21 23.16
CA MET A 1 9.81 14.31 22.28
C MET A 1 8.87 13.27 21.73
N MET A 2 8.69 13.20 20.41
CA MET A 2 7.98 12.09 19.77
C MET A 2 8.86 10.84 19.88
N GLN A 3 8.38 9.82 20.57
CA GLN A 3 9.07 8.52 20.64
C GLN A 3 8.62 7.65 19.48
N PHE A 4 9.57 7.12 18.72
CA PHE A 4 9.30 6.15 17.67
C PHE A 4 8.93 4.80 18.30
N ASN A 5 7.75 4.27 17.97
CA ASN A 5 7.23 3.04 18.58
C ASN A 5 7.36 1.84 17.63
N PRO A 6 8.46 1.05 17.71
CA PRO A 6 8.73 -0.04 16.78
C PRO A 6 7.75 -1.23 16.92
N ASN A 7 7.06 -1.34 18.06
CA ASN A 7 6.17 -2.46 18.33
C ASN A 7 4.94 -2.49 17.39
N ARG A 8 4.54 -1.34 16.83
CA ARG A 8 3.44 -1.25 15.87
C ARG A 8 3.69 -2.02 14.58
N PHE A 9 4.95 -2.22 14.19
CA PHE A 9 5.31 -2.89 12.93
C PHE A 9 5.24 -4.42 13.01
N THR A 10 5.03 -4.98 14.20
CA THR A 10 4.79 -6.42 14.37
C THR A 10 3.34 -6.82 14.12
N SER A 11 2.41 -5.85 14.06
CA SER A 11 1.01 -6.08 13.76
C SER A 11 0.77 -6.02 12.24
N PHE A 12 0.06 -7.02 11.71
CA PHE A 12 -0.54 -6.93 10.37
C PHE A 12 -1.59 -5.80 10.40
N PRO A 13 -1.62 -4.84 9.46
CA PRO A 13 -1.06 -4.82 8.10
C PRO A 13 0.30 -4.10 7.93
N GLU A 14 0.88 -3.53 8.99
CA GLU A 14 2.06 -2.66 8.88
C GLU A 14 3.33 -3.39 8.43
N LEU A 15 3.42 -4.69 8.73
CA LEU A 15 4.48 -5.56 8.23
C LEU A 15 4.46 -5.66 6.69
N LEU A 16 3.28 -5.53 6.07
CA LEU A 16 3.14 -5.60 4.61
C LEU A 16 3.84 -4.40 3.93
N LYS A 17 3.85 -3.22 4.55
CA LYS A 17 4.55 -2.02 4.04
C LYS A 17 6.08 -2.18 4.01
N PHE A 18 6.66 -2.88 4.98
CA PHE A 18 8.08 -3.22 4.91
C PHE A 18 8.38 -4.15 3.74
N THR A 19 7.48 -5.10 3.48
CA THR A 19 7.64 -6.01 2.35
C THR A 19 7.41 -5.32 1.01
N THR A 20 6.58 -4.28 0.92
CA THR A 20 6.43 -3.47 -0.31
C THR A 20 7.67 -2.64 -0.56
N LEU A 21 8.23 -2.03 0.48
CA LEU A 21 9.49 -1.28 0.36
C LEU A 21 10.61 -2.19 -0.12
N LEU A 22 10.74 -3.41 0.42
CA LEU A 22 11.74 -4.37 -0.03
C LEU A 22 11.53 -4.80 -1.49
N THR A 23 10.29 -5.04 -1.91
CA THR A 23 10.01 -5.43 -3.30
C THR A 23 10.26 -4.28 -4.28
N THR A 24 9.96 -3.03 -3.92
CA THR A 24 10.28 -1.86 -4.76
C THR A 24 11.78 -1.71 -4.99
N VAL A 25 12.61 -1.95 -3.97
CA VAL A 25 14.08 -1.96 -4.10
C VAL A 25 14.55 -3.08 -5.02
N LEU A 26 13.96 -4.29 -4.91
CA LEU A 26 14.27 -5.39 -5.81
C LEU A 26 13.88 -5.10 -7.26
N VAL A 27 12.75 -4.41 -7.50
CA VAL A 27 12.37 -3.91 -8.83
C VAL A 27 13.45 -2.97 -9.37
N MET A 28 13.91 -2.00 -8.58
CA MET A 28 14.97 -1.08 -9.00
C MET A 28 16.30 -1.77 -9.31
N LEU A 29 16.72 -2.71 -8.47
CA LEU A 29 17.96 -3.47 -8.69
C LEU A 29 17.86 -4.33 -9.95
N SER A 30 16.71 -4.97 -10.19
CA SER A 30 16.49 -5.76 -11.40
C SER A 30 16.56 -4.91 -12.67
N LEU A 31 15.93 -3.74 -12.68
CA LEU A 31 15.98 -2.79 -13.81
C LEU A 31 17.38 -2.19 -14.00
N GLY A 32 18.06 -1.80 -12.92
CA GLY A 32 19.41 -1.22 -13.00
C GLY A 32 20.49 -2.22 -13.43
N SER A 33 20.22 -3.53 -13.32
CA SER A 33 21.11 -4.58 -13.82
C SER A 33 20.97 -4.87 -15.32
N ALA A 34 19.97 -4.28 -15.99
CA ALA A 34 19.73 -4.50 -17.41
C ALA A 34 20.70 -3.68 -18.27
N ALA A 35 21.44 -4.35 -19.16
CA ALA A 35 22.39 -3.70 -20.06
C ALA A 35 21.74 -2.94 -21.23
N ILE A 36 20.47 -3.23 -21.54
CA ILE A 36 19.71 -2.60 -22.63
C ILE A 36 18.35 -2.19 -22.08
N GLU A 37 17.98 -0.93 -22.28
CA GLU A 37 16.73 -0.36 -21.79
C GLU A 37 15.70 -0.24 -22.94
N PRO A 38 14.67 -1.10 -22.99
CA PRO A 38 13.56 -0.95 -23.91
C PRO A 38 12.71 0.28 -23.57
N PRO A 39 11.97 0.82 -24.55
CA PRO A 39 11.03 1.89 -24.31
C PRO A 39 9.96 1.44 -23.31
N GLY A 40 9.87 2.14 -22.18
CA GLY A 40 8.98 1.80 -21.06
C GLY A 40 9.70 1.63 -19.72
N THR A 41 11.00 1.33 -19.72
CA THR A 41 11.82 1.17 -18.49
C THR A 41 11.77 2.41 -17.60
N THR A 42 11.80 3.61 -18.18
CA THR A 42 11.71 4.87 -17.45
C THR A 42 10.40 5.01 -16.66
N PHE A 43 9.28 4.52 -17.20
CA PHE A 43 7.99 4.56 -16.49
C PHE A 43 8.00 3.65 -15.26
N VAL A 44 8.54 2.44 -15.40
CA VAL A 44 8.67 1.50 -14.27
C VAL A 44 9.60 2.08 -13.21
N TRP A 45 10.70 2.72 -13.62
CA TRP A 45 11.64 3.36 -12.70
C TRP A 45 11.01 4.51 -11.92
N ILE A 46 10.30 5.42 -12.60
CA ILE A 46 9.56 6.52 -11.95
C ILE A 46 8.52 5.97 -10.98
N THR A 47 7.75 4.96 -11.40
CA THR A 47 6.75 4.31 -10.54
C THR A 47 7.39 3.74 -9.27
N ALA A 48 8.51 3.04 -9.40
CA ALA A 48 9.23 2.48 -8.27
C ALA A 48 9.79 3.56 -7.33
N VAL A 49 10.31 4.67 -7.87
CA VAL A 49 10.81 5.80 -7.04
C VAL A 49 9.67 6.46 -6.28
N LEU A 50 8.54 6.72 -6.95
CA LEU A 50 7.37 7.29 -6.30
C LEU A 50 6.82 6.37 -5.22
N ALA A 51 6.74 5.07 -5.48
CA ALA A 51 6.32 4.06 -4.51
C ALA A 51 7.25 4.03 -3.30
N LEU A 52 8.57 4.05 -3.51
CA LEU A 52 9.57 4.06 -2.44
C LEU A 52 9.45 5.31 -1.55
N ILE A 53 9.27 6.49 -2.17
CA ILE A 53 9.09 7.74 -1.42
C ILE A 53 7.82 7.69 -0.59
N VAL A 54 6.69 7.28 -1.18
CA VAL A 54 5.40 7.23 -0.48
C VAL A 54 5.43 6.18 0.63
N ASP A 55 5.93 4.97 0.38
CA ASP A 55 6.05 3.92 1.40
C ASP A 55 6.93 4.38 2.57
N CYS A 56 8.04 5.08 2.30
CA CYS A 56 8.91 5.64 3.33
C CYS A 56 8.19 6.69 4.18
N LEU A 57 7.47 7.62 3.53
CA LEU A 57 6.66 8.63 4.23
C LEU A 57 5.55 8.00 5.07
N CYS A 58 4.87 6.98 4.55
CA CYS A 58 3.84 6.26 5.29
C CYS A 58 4.42 5.55 6.52
N ILE A 59 5.54 4.83 6.37
CA ILE A 59 6.21 4.15 7.50
C ILE A 59 6.65 5.17 8.57
N LEU A 60 7.17 6.33 8.17
CA LEU A 60 7.53 7.40 9.11
C LEU A 60 6.30 7.97 9.81
N ALA A 61 5.22 8.26 9.09
CA ALA A 61 3.98 8.78 9.66
C ALA A 61 3.38 7.81 10.69
N LEU A 62 3.41 6.52 10.39
CA LEU A 62 3.00 5.45 11.29
C LEU A 62 3.90 5.32 12.51
N GLY A 63 5.21 5.34 12.31
CA GLY A 63 6.20 5.19 13.37
C GLY A 63 6.20 6.34 14.39
N PHE A 64 5.81 7.54 13.95
CA PHE A 64 5.62 8.71 14.83
C PHE A 64 4.19 8.84 15.38
N GLU A 65 3.30 7.87 15.09
CA GLU A 65 1.89 7.90 15.50
C GLU A 65 1.19 9.21 15.07
N LEU A 66 1.60 9.79 13.93
CA LEU A 66 1.07 11.05 13.43
C LEU A 66 -0.41 10.96 13.03
N GLU A 67 -0.93 9.75 12.84
CA GLU A 67 -2.32 9.46 12.45
C GLU A 67 -3.32 10.20 13.35
N GLY A 68 -3.14 10.12 14.66
CA GLY A 68 -4.04 10.73 15.65
C GLY A 68 -3.86 12.24 15.82
N ALA A 69 -2.72 12.78 15.39
CA ALA A 69 -2.44 14.22 15.43
C ALA A 69 -2.89 14.93 14.14
N LEU A 70 -2.81 14.24 13.00
CA LEU A 70 -3.05 14.81 11.68
C LEU A 70 -4.52 14.66 11.23
N PHE A 71 -5.19 13.57 11.63
CA PHE A 71 -6.59 13.31 11.29
C PHE A 71 -7.46 13.40 12.54
N LYS A 72 -8.28 14.45 12.61
CA LYS A 72 -9.30 14.59 13.65
C LYS A 72 -10.35 13.48 13.53
N PRO A 73 -10.83 12.91 14.64
CA PRO A 73 -11.80 11.81 14.65
C PRO A 73 -13.16 12.14 13.97
N ASP A 74 -13.50 13.41 13.81
CA ASP A 74 -14.74 13.86 13.14
C ASP A 74 -14.62 14.05 11.62
N SER A 75 -13.44 13.79 11.03
CA SER A 75 -13.28 13.90 9.58
C SER A 75 -13.74 12.64 8.88
N THR A 76 -14.52 12.80 7.81
CA THR A 76 -14.89 11.72 6.89
C THR A 76 -13.68 11.11 6.17
N LEU A 77 -12.54 11.80 6.21
CA LEU A 77 -11.30 11.45 5.55
C LEU A 77 -10.33 10.85 6.58
N GLY A 78 -10.59 9.59 6.93
CA GLY A 78 -9.73 8.82 7.84
C GLY A 78 -8.44 8.36 7.15
N TRP A 79 -7.39 8.16 7.94
CA TRP A 79 -6.11 7.57 7.50
C TRP A 79 -6.28 6.28 6.67
N PRO A 80 -7.17 5.34 7.02
CA PRO A 80 -7.37 4.12 6.22
C PRO A 80 -7.84 4.41 4.79
N LEU A 81 -8.60 5.48 4.56
CA LEU A 81 -9.09 5.83 3.22
C LEU A 81 -7.97 6.39 2.35
N ILE A 82 -7.10 7.23 2.92
CA ILE A 82 -5.93 7.78 2.22
C ILE A 82 -4.99 6.65 1.79
N GLU A 83 -4.69 5.74 2.70
CA GLU A 83 -3.83 4.60 2.42
C GLU A 83 -4.42 3.67 1.35
N CYS A 84 -5.74 3.49 1.37
CA CYS A 84 -6.47 2.74 0.35
C CYS A 84 -6.34 3.40 -1.04
N VAL A 85 -6.49 4.73 -1.13
CA VAL A 85 -6.34 5.47 -2.39
C VAL A 85 -4.92 5.35 -2.93
N PHE A 86 -3.89 5.59 -2.11
CA PHE A 86 -2.50 5.45 -2.56
C PHE A 86 -2.18 4.01 -2.98
N SER A 87 -2.62 3.02 -2.20
CA SER A 87 -2.43 1.61 -2.54
C SER A 87 -3.11 1.25 -3.87
N SER A 88 -4.31 1.77 -4.13
CA SER A 88 -5.01 1.54 -5.39
C SER A 88 -4.28 2.16 -6.59
N PHE A 89 -3.75 3.37 -6.42
CA PHE A 89 -2.98 4.06 -7.44
C PHE A 89 -1.69 3.30 -7.78
N PHE A 90 -0.94 2.84 -6.78
CA PHE A 90 0.26 2.04 -7.01
C PHE A 90 -0.03 0.66 -7.58
N ALA A 91 -1.13 0.01 -7.17
CA ALA A 91 -1.55 -1.24 -7.81
C ALA A 91 -1.77 -1.08 -9.32
N ILE A 92 -2.46 -0.02 -9.75
CA ILE A 92 -2.68 0.24 -11.19
C ILE A 92 -1.34 0.49 -11.91
N ASN A 93 -0.45 1.31 -11.33
CA ASN A 93 0.84 1.60 -11.95
C ASN A 93 1.75 0.36 -12.03
N TYR A 94 1.75 -0.52 -11.02
CA TYR A 94 2.48 -1.78 -11.07
C TYR A 94 1.86 -2.77 -12.07
N PHE A 95 0.53 -2.78 -12.24
CA PHE A 95 -0.11 -3.55 -13.31
C PHE A 95 0.34 -3.11 -14.71
N ILE A 96 0.38 -1.80 -14.95
CA ILE A 96 0.91 -1.23 -16.20
C ILE A 96 2.40 -1.59 -16.37
N SER A 97 3.16 -1.56 -15.27
CA SER A 97 4.58 -1.92 -15.29
C SER A 97 4.82 -3.39 -15.66
N ILE A 98 4.00 -4.32 -15.17
CA ILE A 98 4.02 -5.73 -15.60
C ILE A 98 3.80 -5.83 -17.10
N TRP A 99 2.77 -5.13 -17.61
CA TRP A 99 2.46 -5.13 -19.04
C TRP A 99 3.62 -4.61 -19.88
N LEU A 100 4.27 -3.52 -19.46
CA LEU A 100 5.44 -2.95 -20.14
C LEU A 100 6.65 -3.90 -20.11
N CYS A 101 6.92 -4.56 -18.99
CA CYS A 101 8.01 -5.54 -18.89
C CYS A 101 7.77 -6.73 -19.83
N VAL A 102 6.55 -7.27 -19.88
CA VAL A 102 6.18 -8.42 -20.73
C VAL A 102 6.18 -8.06 -22.22
N ASN A 103 5.71 -6.86 -22.58
CA ASN A 103 5.62 -6.41 -23.98
C ASN A 103 6.89 -5.71 -24.48
N SER A 104 7.93 -5.60 -23.64
CA SER A 104 9.21 -5.06 -24.07
C SER A 104 9.74 -5.94 -25.21
N LYS A 105 9.88 -5.35 -26.41
CA LYS A 105 10.20 -6.04 -27.68
C LYS A 105 11.56 -6.77 -27.69
N VAL A 106 12.27 -6.79 -26.57
CA VAL A 106 13.60 -7.37 -26.34
C VAL A 106 13.54 -8.78 -25.75
N PHE A 107 12.35 -9.35 -25.48
CA PHE A 107 12.26 -10.81 -25.25
C PHE A 107 12.46 -11.62 -26.54
N ALA A 108 12.32 -11.00 -27.72
CA ALA A 108 12.23 -11.71 -29.00
C ALA A 108 13.55 -11.82 -29.80
N ILE A 109 14.63 -11.09 -29.45
CA ILE A 109 15.82 -10.98 -30.33
C ILE A 109 17.14 -11.37 -29.64
N PHE A 110 17.30 -11.15 -28.33
CA PHE A 110 18.57 -11.45 -27.64
C PHE A 110 18.35 -12.25 -26.36
N ASN A 111 19.06 -13.36 -26.29
CA ASN A 111 18.96 -14.47 -25.35
C ASN A 111 19.45 -14.13 -23.92
N SER A 112 19.11 -12.97 -23.37
CA SER A 112 19.59 -12.50 -22.05
C SER A 112 18.58 -11.66 -21.25
N SER A 113 17.27 -11.91 -21.43
CA SER A 113 16.19 -11.12 -20.78
C SER A 113 15.84 -11.59 -19.35
N THR A 114 16.81 -12.09 -18.57
CA THR A 114 16.55 -12.52 -17.19
C THR A 114 16.19 -11.33 -16.30
N ALA A 115 16.84 -10.18 -16.48
CA ALA A 115 16.60 -8.97 -15.68
C ALA A 115 15.17 -8.43 -15.82
N TYR A 116 14.62 -8.35 -17.04
CA TYR A 116 13.25 -7.88 -17.26
C TYR A 116 12.18 -8.89 -16.85
N SER A 117 12.47 -10.18 -17.01
CA SER A 117 11.61 -11.24 -16.48
C SER A 117 11.53 -11.16 -14.94
N LEU A 118 12.68 -10.95 -14.27
CA LEU A 118 12.76 -10.76 -12.83
C LEU A 118 12.09 -9.45 -12.37
N ALA A 119 12.23 -8.37 -13.14
CA ALA A 119 11.52 -7.12 -12.88
C ALA A 119 10.00 -7.30 -12.98
N ALA A 120 9.52 -8.06 -13.98
CA ALA A 120 8.11 -8.37 -14.14
C ALA A 120 7.55 -9.18 -12.96
N THR A 121 8.31 -10.18 -12.47
CA THR A 121 7.89 -10.97 -11.31
C THR A 121 7.85 -10.12 -10.05
N PHE A 122 8.83 -9.26 -9.80
CA PHE A 122 8.78 -8.35 -8.66
C PHE A 122 7.69 -7.29 -8.77
N CYS A 123 7.39 -6.78 -9.97
CA CYS A 123 6.24 -5.90 -10.20
C CYS A 123 4.92 -6.62 -9.92
N LEU A 124 4.82 -7.92 -10.22
CA LEU A 124 3.66 -8.75 -9.87
C LEU A 124 3.51 -8.90 -8.36
N VAL A 125 4.60 -9.19 -7.65
CA VAL A 125 4.58 -9.26 -6.18
C VAL A 125 4.14 -7.92 -5.59
N ALA A 126 4.70 -6.80 -6.07
CA ALA A 126 4.31 -5.46 -5.65
C ALA A 126 2.82 -5.19 -5.91
N PHE A 127 2.31 -5.56 -7.09
CA PHE A 127 0.88 -5.46 -7.41
C PHE A 127 0.00 -6.21 -6.41
N VAL A 128 0.34 -7.47 -6.10
CA VAL A 128 -0.42 -8.28 -5.13
C VAL A 128 -0.36 -7.66 -3.74
N GLN A 129 0.81 -7.16 -3.32
CA GLN A 129 0.96 -6.50 -2.03
C GLN A 129 0.11 -5.23 -1.92
N TYR A 130 0.13 -4.35 -2.93
CA TYR A 130 -0.72 -3.16 -2.95
C TYR A 130 -2.21 -3.52 -3.02
N ALA A 131 -2.60 -4.56 -3.75
CA ALA A 131 -3.98 -5.05 -3.76
C ALA A 131 -4.43 -5.57 -2.39
N LEU A 132 -3.55 -6.28 -1.66
CA LEU A 132 -3.82 -6.68 -0.29
C LEU A 132 -3.98 -5.47 0.64
N ASN A 133 -3.11 -4.47 0.52
CA ASN A 133 -3.25 -3.21 1.28
C ASN A 133 -4.61 -2.56 1.04
N VAL A 134 -5.05 -2.45 -0.22
CA VAL A 134 -6.39 -1.95 -0.55
C VAL A 134 -7.47 -2.73 0.20
N ILE A 135 -7.43 -4.07 0.18
CA ILE A 135 -8.44 -4.91 0.84
C ILE A 135 -8.43 -4.69 2.36
N PHE A 136 -7.26 -4.65 2.99
CA PHE A 136 -7.14 -4.48 4.44
C PHE A 136 -7.61 -3.11 4.89
N TYR A 137 -7.11 -2.03 4.26
CA TYR A 137 -7.49 -0.68 4.64
C TYR A 137 -8.94 -0.34 4.28
N ALA A 138 -9.48 -0.90 3.20
CA ALA A 138 -10.92 -0.78 2.90
C ALA A 138 -11.78 -1.48 3.96
N ARG A 139 -11.36 -2.65 4.47
CA ARG A 139 -12.06 -3.32 5.57
C ARG A 139 -12.00 -2.49 6.85
N ILE A 140 -10.82 -1.99 7.22
CA ILE A 140 -10.64 -1.13 8.41
C ILE A 140 -11.57 0.08 8.31
N TRP A 141 -11.54 0.79 7.18
CA TRP A 141 -12.42 1.92 6.92
C TRP A 141 -13.91 1.54 7.05
N SER A 142 -14.33 0.43 6.45
CA SER A 142 -15.73 -0.02 6.53
C SER A 142 -16.18 -0.34 7.96
N THR A 143 -15.28 -0.86 8.81
CA THR A 143 -15.58 -1.13 10.22
C THR A 143 -15.63 0.15 11.05
N GLU A 144 -14.81 1.14 10.73
CA GLU A 144 -14.78 2.44 11.39
C GLU A 144 -16.04 3.25 11.08
N GLN A 145 -16.48 3.26 9.82
CA GLN A 145 -17.76 3.86 9.41
C GLN A 145 -18.96 3.23 10.11
N ARG A 146 -18.95 1.91 10.31
CA ARG A 146 -20.01 1.20 11.07
C ARG A 146 -20.00 1.57 12.56
N ARG A 147 -18.82 1.74 13.16
CA ARG A 147 -18.70 2.18 14.56
C ARG A 147 -19.25 3.60 14.74
N GLN A 148 -18.84 4.53 13.89
CA GLN A 148 -19.36 5.91 13.91
C GLN A 148 -20.89 5.94 13.71
N SER A 149 -21.42 5.14 12.78
CA SER A 149 -22.87 5.03 12.57
C SER A 149 -23.63 4.47 13.78
N ASN A 150 -23.05 3.48 14.48
CA ASN A 150 -23.64 2.92 15.70
C ASN A 150 -23.57 3.88 16.89
N GLU A 151 -22.52 4.71 16.99
CA GLU A 151 -22.39 5.73 18.04
C GLU A 151 -23.36 6.92 17.85
N ILE A 152 -23.73 7.23 16.60
CA ILE A 152 -24.71 8.27 16.26
C ILE A 152 -26.17 7.81 16.51
N ASN A 153 -26.42 6.51 16.75
CA ASN A 153 -27.73 5.95 17.14
C ASN A 153 -27.78 5.47 18.60
N PRO A 154 -27.64 6.35 19.62
CA PRO A 154 -27.84 5.97 21.01
C PRO A 154 -29.32 5.67 21.35
N SER A 155 -30.26 5.90 20.43
CA SER A 155 -31.70 5.67 20.61
C SER A 155 -32.14 4.21 20.54
N GLN A 156 -31.25 3.28 20.16
CA GLN A 156 -31.56 1.82 20.14
C GLN A 156 -30.98 1.02 21.32
N LEU A 157 -30.27 1.67 22.24
CA LEU A 157 -29.82 1.07 23.51
C LEU A 157 -30.58 1.62 24.73
N GLY A 158 -31.76 2.18 24.49
CA GLY A 158 -32.71 2.56 25.53
C GLY A 158 -33.53 1.37 26.02
N TYR A 159 -33.28 0.98 27.28
CA TYR A 159 -34.20 0.25 28.17
C TYR A 159 -34.61 -1.18 27.81
N THR A 160 -33.73 -2.15 28.02
CA THR A 160 -34.17 -3.43 28.60
C THR A 160 -34.47 -3.23 30.09
N ASN A 161 -35.64 -2.65 30.37
CA ASN A 161 -36.24 -2.71 31.69
C ASN A 161 -36.72 -4.15 31.94
N TYR A 162 -35.86 -4.99 32.51
CA TYR A 162 -36.34 -6.20 33.17
C TYR A 162 -37.01 -5.74 34.47
N GLY A 163 -38.31 -5.49 34.38
CA GLY A 163 -39.13 -5.09 35.51
C GLY A 163 -38.90 -6.03 36.69
N SER A 164 -38.35 -5.47 37.77
CA SER A 164 -38.66 -5.85 39.15
C SER A 164 -39.81 -4.94 39.61
N PRO A 165 -40.84 -5.46 40.28
CA PRO A 165 -40.73 -6.30 41.48
C PRO A 165 -41.23 -7.74 41.31
#